data_AF-A0A4U0TSR6-F1
#
_entry.id   AF-A0A4U0TSR6-F1
#
_cell.length_a   1.000
_cell.length_b   1.000
_cell.length_c   1.000
_cell.angle_alpha   90.00
_cell.angle_beta   90.00
_cell.angle_gamma   90.00
#
_symmetry.space_group_name_H-M   'P 1'
#
loop_
_entity.id
_entity.type
_entity.pdbx_description
1 polymer ?
#
loop_
_entity_poly.entity_id
_entity_poly.type
_entity_poly.pdbx_seq_one_letter_code
_entity_poly.pdbx_strand_id
1 'polypeptide(L)'
;MPVKEAIAAGHVANFQAFLWHGWGVNAPVEHDGPSALGYAVKDRHLASWLLANGADPNAGFQYDTALSRAVLTGSVEIVEMLLSHGGDLNRGQVLHWAVERHEGTCKVLTMLLEQGASPNEVEFGGVLPIWSVLQVLGTPLHKAVTLDKRDVIEMLLKYGADPDKKDTSGKTESWQQSSAVIT
;
A
#
# COMPACT_ATOMS: atom_id res chain seq x y z
N MET A 1 -2.65 -7.21 -24.65
CA MET A 1 -3.88 -6.93 -23.89
C MET A 1 -4.72 -8.12 -23.40
N PRO A 2 -4.54 -9.41 -23.79
CA PRO A 2 -5.46 -10.48 -23.32
C PRO A 2 -5.32 -10.84 -21.82
N VAL A 3 -4.14 -10.63 -21.21
CA VAL A 3 -3.89 -10.98 -19.80
C VAL A 3 -4.67 -10.09 -18.83
N LYS A 4 -4.75 -8.78 -19.10
CA LYS A 4 -5.49 -7.82 -18.24
C LYS A 4 -6.98 -8.15 -18.18
N GLU A 5 -7.58 -8.49 -19.31
CA GLU A 5 -8.99 -8.90 -19.41
C GLU A 5 -9.24 -10.21 -18.66
N ALA A 6 -8.32 -11.17 -18.74
CA ALA A 6 -8.42 -12.40 -17.96
C ALA A 6 -8.30 -12.18 -16.45
N ILE A 7 -7.49 -11.20 -16.02
CA ILE A 7 -7.45 -10.79 -14.60
C ILE A 7 -8.77 -10.17 -14.18
N ALA A 8 -9.35 -9.29 -15.00
CA ALA A 8 -10.66 -8.71 -14.71
C ALA A 8 -11.77 -9.78 -14.67
N ALA A 9 -11.65 -10.85 -15.45
CA ALA A 9 -12.59 -11.97 -15.46
C ALA A 9 -12.40 -12.96 -14.29
N GLY A 10 -11.26 -12.94 -13.59
CA GLY A 10 -11.01 -13.78 -12.40
C GLY A 10 -10.90 -15.29 -12.67
N HIS A 11 -10.94 -15.74 -13.92
CA HIS A 11 -10.98 -17.16 -14.26
C HIS A 11 -9.58 -17.77 -14.35
N VAL A 12 -9.18 -18.53 -13.33
CA VAL A 12 -7.90 -19.27 -13.24
C VAL A 12 -7.58 -20.10 -14.50
N ALA A 13 -8.59 -20.67 -15.17
CA ALA A 13 -8.40 -21.45 -16.39
C ALA A 13 -7.72 -20.64 -17.53
N ASN A 14 -8.00 -19.34 -17.63
CA ASN A 14 -7.36 -18.47 -18.63
C ASN A 14 -5.86 -18.30 -18.34
N PHE A 15 -5.48 -18.26 -17.06
CA PHE A 15 -4.07 -18.14 -16.67
C PHE A 15 -3.30 -19.44 -16.90
N GLN A 16 -3.92 -20.59 -16.66
CA GLN A 16 -3.32 -21.88 -17.01
C GLN A 16 -3.00 -21.96 -18.50
N ALA A 17 -3.91 -21.48 -19.36
CA ALA A 17 -3.67 -21.39 -20.79
C ALA A 17 -2.50 -20.43 -21.13
N PHE A 18 -2.42 -19.26 -20.49
CA PHE A 18 -1.31 -18.33 -20.73
C PHE A 18 0.05 -18.89 -20.29
N LEU A 19 0.13 -19.52 -19.10
CA LEU A 19 1.36 -20.17 -18.64
C LEU A 19 1.78 -21.29 -19.60
N TRP A 20 0.83 -22.09 -20.09
CA TRP A 20 1.08 -23.14 -21.08
C TRP A 20 1.65 -22.59 -22.39
N HIS A 21 1.17 -21.41 -22.82
CA HIS A 21 1.65 -20.72 -24.01
C HIS A 21 2.87 -19.80 -23.74
N GLY A 22 3.53 -19.95 -22.59
CA GLY A 22 4.82 -19.32 -22.29
C GLY A 22 4.73 -17.92 -21.71
N TRP A 23 3.56 -17.45 -21.27
CA TRP A 23 3.48 -16.24 -20.47
C TRP A 23 4.11 -16.50 -19.09
N GLY A 24 5.03 -15.64 -18.66
CA GLY A 24 5.60 -15.73 -17.32
C GLY A 24 4.70 -15.07 -16.27
N VAL A 25 4.49 -15.71 -15.12
CA VAL A 25 3.62 -15.19 -14.04
C VAL A 25 4.00 -13.77 -13.56
N ASN A 26 5.29 -13.41 -13.70
CA ASN A 26 5.85 -12.10 -13.35
C ASN A 26 6.10 -11.21 -14.58
N ALA A 27 5.67 -11.62 -15.77
CA ALA A 27 5.79 -10.80 -16.96
C ALA A 27 4.89 -9.56 -16.84
N PRO A 28 5.33 -8.39 -17.35
CA PRO A 28 4.52 -7.18 -17.32
C PRO A 28 3.16 -7.41 -17.99
N VAL A 29 2.09 -7.02 -17.30
CA VAL A 29 0.73 -7.02 -17.86
C VAL A 29 0.57 -5.88 -18.87
N GLU A 30 1.23 -4.75 -18.61
CA GLU A 30 1.35 -3.57 -19.46
C GLU A 30 2.64 -2.79 -19.09
N HIS A 31 3.02 -1.78 -19.89
CA HIS A 31 4.33 -1.11 -19.80
C HIS A 31 4.62 -0.45 -18.44
N ASP A 32 3.62 0.23 -17.84
CA ASP A 32 3.76 1.00 -16.58
C ASP A 32 2.65 0.66 -15.58
N GLY A 33 2.21 -0.60 -15.58
CA GLY A 33 1.06 -1.04 -14.79
C GLY A 33 1.43 -1.88 -13.58
N PRO A 34 0.44 -2.16 -12.72
CA PRO A 34 0.56 -3.15 -11.65
C PRO A 34 0.97 -4.52 -12.21
N SER A 35 1.63 -5.33 -11.36
CA SER A 35 1.81 -6.75 -11.62
C SER A 35 0.46 -7.48 -11.73
N ALA A 36 0.45 -8.69 -12.28
CA ALA A 36 -0.76 -9.52 -12.30
C ALA A 36 -1.35 -9.70 -10.89
N LEU A 37 -0.47 -9.85 -9.89
CA LEU A 37 -0.86 -9.92 -8.49
C LEU A 37 -1.45 -8.60 -7.96
N GLY A 38 -0.89 -7.45 -8.37
CA GLY A 38 -1.43 -6.12 -8.04
C GLY A 38 -2.83 -5.85 -8.60
N TYR A 39 -3.20 -6.49 -9.70
CA TYR A 39 -4.57 -6.46 -10.23
C TYR A 39 -5.51 -7.43 -9.50
N ALA A 40 -4.99 -8.52 -8.95
CA ALA A 40 -5.76 -9.55 -8.26
C ALA A 40 -6.08 -9.22 -6.79
N VAL A 41 -5.66 -8.07 -6.25
CA VAL A 41 -5.81 -7.72 -4.82
C VAL A 41 -7.25 -7.59 -4.30
N LYS A 42 -8.25 -7.70 -5.18
CA LYS A 42 -9.68 -7.77 -4.83
C LYS A 42 -10.28 -9.17 -4.97
N ASP A 43 -9.54 -10.10 -5.56
CA ASP A 43 -9.93 -11.49 -5.73
C ASP A 43 -8.92 -12.39 -4.98
N ARG A 44 -9.32 -12.82 -3.79
CA ARG A 44 -8.50 -13.68 -2.92
C ARG A 44 -8.13 -14.99 -3.60
N HIS A 45 -9.03 -15.57 -4.41
CA HIS A 45 -8.77 -16.85 -5.08
C HIS A 45 -7.72 -16.69 -6.17
N LEU A 46 -7.84 -15.64 -6.98
CA LEU A 46 -6.85 -15.35 -8.01
C LEU A 46 -5.50 -14.95 -7.41
N ALA A 47 -5.49 -14.09 -6.39
CA ALA A 47 -4.25 -13.70 -5.70
C ALA A 47 -3.52 -14.90 -5.10
N SER A 48 -4.25 -15.79 -4.42
CA SER A 48 -3.70 -17.03 -3.86
C SER A 48 -3.15 -17.95 -4.95
N TRP A 49 -3.87 -18.09 -6.07
CA TRP A 49 -3.41 -18.91 -7.19
C TRP A 49 -2.13 -18.33 -7.83
N LEU A 50 -2.05 -17.01 -8.04
CA LEU A 50 -0.87 -16.36 -8.58
C LEU A 50 0.35 -16.55 -7.68
N LEU A 51 0.20 -16.35 -6.37
CA LEU A 51 1.26 -16.59 -5.38
C LEU A 51 1.72 -18.06 -5.38
N ALA A 52 0.78 -19.01 -5.45
CA ALA A 52 1.10 -20.44 -5.53
C ALA A 52 1.85 -20.81 -6.83
N ASN A 53 1.74 -20.01 -7.88
CA ASN A 53 2.44 -20.18 -9.15
C ASN A 53 3.70 -19.31 -9.27
N GLY A 54 4.20 -18.75 -8.16
CA GLY A 54 5.47 -18.02 -8.13
C GLY A 54 5.37 -16.54 -8.50
N ALA A 55 4.19 -15.95 -8.43
CA ALA A 55 4.07 -14.49 -8.49
C ALA A 55 4.88 -13.84 -7.37
N ASP A 56 5.72 -12.88 -7.72
CA ASP A 56 6.50 -12.11 -6.76
C ASP A 56 5.59 -11.08 -6.06
N PRO A 57 5.40 -11.16 -4.72
CA PRO A 57 4.57 -10.20 -3.97
C PRO A 57 5.10 -8.75 -4.04
N ASN A 58 6.37 -8.59 -4.41
CA ASN A 58 7.06 -7.30 -4.51
C ASN A 58 7.14 -6.77 -5.95
N ALA A 59 6.61 -7.52 -6.92
CA ALA A 59 6.51 -7.06 -8.30
C ALA A 59 5.49 -5.94 -8.43
N GLY A 60 5.90 -4.87 -9.11
CA GLY A 60 5.11 -3.65 -9.29
C GLY A 60 5.91 -2.59 -10.03
N PHE A 61 5.28 -1.44 -10.25
CA PHE A 61 5.89 -0.31 -10.95
C PHE A 61 6.03 0.88 -9.99
N GLN A 62 7.26 1.40 -9.88
CA GLN A 62 7.60 2.50 -8.96
C GLN A 62 7.16 2.22 -7.51
N TYR A 63 6.15 2.96 -7.03
CA TYR A 63 5.63 2.90 -5.67
C TYR A 63 4.33 2.09 -5.56
N ASP A 64 3.91 1.47 -6.67
CA ASP A 64 2.69 0.67 -6.76
C ASP A 64 3.03 -0.82 -6.77
N THR A 65 3.02 -1.43 -5.58
CA THR A 65 3.21 -2.86 -5.36
C THR A 65 1.87 -3.56 -5.13
N ALA A 66 1.85 -4.89 -5.23
CA ALA A 66 0.65 -5.65 -4.88
C ALA A 66 0.22 -5.36 -3.42
N LEU A 67 1.19 -5.26 -2.50
CA LEU A 67 0.93 -4.94 -1.10
C LEU A 67 0.34 -3.54 -0.93
N SER A 68 0.89 -2.49 -1.56
CA SER A 68 0.35 -1.13 -1.43
C SER A 68 -1.10 -1.03 -1.93
N ARG A 69 -1.43 -1.69 -3.05
CA ARG A 69 -2.81 -1.73 -3.59
C ARG A 69 -3.77 -2.51 -2.70
N ALA A 70 -3.32 -3.65 -2.17
CA ALA A 70 -4.10 -4.45 -1.24
C ALA A 70 -4.39 -3.68 0.06
N VAL A 71 -3.41 -2.95 0.56
CA VAL A 71 -3.58 -2.10 1.75
C VAL A 71 -4.61 -0.99 1.49
N LEU A 72 -4.60 -0.35 0.33
CA LEU A 72 -5.59 0.68 0.01
C LEU A 72 -7.00 0.10 -0.23
N THR A 73 -7.09 -0.98 -1.01
CA THR A 73 -8.36 -1.41 -1.63
C THR A 73 -8.75 -2.89 -1.46
N GLY A 74 -7.82 -3.74 -1.02
CA GLY A 74 -8.03 -5.16 -0.81
C GLY A 74 -8.67 -5.48 0.54
N SER A 75 -9.00 -6.74 0.79
CA SER A 75 -9.46 -7.18 2.11
C SER A 75 -8.29 -7.34 3.09
N VAL A 76 -8.58 -7.37 4.40
CA VAL A 76 -7.54 -7.59 5.43
C VAL A 76 -6.83 -8.93 5.20
N GLU A 77 -7.57 -9.95 4.81
CA GLU A 77 -7.04 -11.29 4.52
C GLU A 77 -6.08 -11.30 3.33
N ILE A 78 -6.29 -10.45 2.32
CA ILE A 78 -5.35 -10.31 1.20
C ILE A 78 -4.08 -9.60 1.66
N VAL A 79 -4.19 -8.60 2.54
CA VAL A 79 -3.01 -7.96 3.15
C VAL A 79 -2.21 -8.99 3.95
N GLU A 80 -2.86 -9.76 4.83
CA GLU A 80 -2.22 -10.85 5.59
C GLU A 80 -1.54 -11.88 4.66
N MET A 81 -2.20 -12.24 3.56
CA MET A 81 -1.66 -13.17 2.58
C MET A 81 -0.39 -12.61 1.92
N LEU A 82 -0.40 -11.37 1.45
CA LEU A 82 0.76 -10.77 0.80
C LEU A 82 1.94 -10.61 1.77
N LEU A 83 1.67 -10.21 3.02
CA LEU A 83 2.71 -10.13 4.06
C LEU A 83 3.31 -11.50 4.37
N SER A 84 2.47 -12.54 4.51
CA SER A 84 2.96 -13.91 4.79
C SER A 84 3.77 -14.53 3.64
N HIS A 85 3.60 -14.02 2.42
CA HIS A 85 4.42 -14.38 1.26
C HIS A 85 5.68 -13.51 1.08
N GLY A 86 5.99 -12.61 2.01
CA GLY A 86 7.20 -11.79 1.96
C GLY A 86 7.03 -10.43 1.26
N GLY A 87 5.81 -9.87 1.30
CA GLY A 87 5.56 -8.50 0.88
C GLY A 87 6.42 -7.51 1.66
N ASP A 88 7.18 -6.68 0.95
CA ASP A 88 8.13 -5.72 1.50
C ASP A 88 7.41 -4.43 1.90
N LEU A 89 7.42 -4.15 3.20
CA LEU A 89 6.84 -2.95 3.81
C LEU A 89 7.53 -1.65 3.34
N ASN A 90 8.78 -1.75 2.89
CA ASN A 90 9.59 -0.62 2.45
C ASN A 90 9.41 -0.33 0.94
N ARG A 91 8.77 -1.23 0.18
CA ARG A 91 8.46 -0.98 -1.24
C ARG A 91 7.05 -0.44 -1.41
N GLY A 92 6.98 0.80 -1.87
CA GLY A 92 5.74 1.53 -2.08
C GLY A 92 5.42 2.44 -0.89
N GLN A 93 4.16 2.84 -0.77
CA GLN A 93 3.71 3.76 0.30
C GLN A 93 2.76 3.07 1.26
N VAL A 94 3.15 1.87 1.68
CA VAL A 94 2.28 0.93 2.38
C VAL A 94 1.60 1.58 3.58
N LEU A 95 2.35 2.32 4.41
CA LEU A 95 1.77 2.96 5.59
C LEU A 95 0.92 4.19 5.25
N HIS A 96 1.31 5.02 4.27
CA HIS A 96 0.49 6.15 3.79
C HIS A 96 -0.85 5.68 3.21
N TRP A 97 -0.85 4.61 2.42
CA TRP A 97 -2.08 4.02 1.87
C TRP A 97 -2.95 3.38 2.95
N ALA A 98 -2.35 2.81 4.00
CA ALA A 98 -3.09 2.29 5.14
C ALA A 98 -3.86 3.40 5.85
N VAL A 99 -3.27 4.59 5.98
CA VAL A 99 -3.94 5.77 6.54
C VAL A 99 -5.13 6.21 5.66
N GLU A 100 -5.04 6.13 4.34
CA GLU A 100 -6.14 6.50 3.42
C GLU A 100 -7.29 5.50 3.40
N ARG A 101 -7.04 4.24 3.73
CA ARG A 101 -8.02 3.15 3.77
C ARG A 101 -9.32 3.54 4.49
N HIS A 102 -10.45 3.05 3.98
CA HIS A 102 -11.79 3.30 4.54
C HIS A 102 -12.19 2.29 5.63
N GLU A 103 -12.07 1.00 5.36
CA GLU A 103 -12.55 -0.07 6.25
C GLU A 103 -11.40 -0.92 6.79
N GLY A 104 -11.36 -1.20 8.09
CA GLY A 104 -10.31 -2.02 8.69
C GLY A 104 -8.95 -1.31 8.81
N THR A 105 -8.92 0.02 8.68
CA THR A 105 -7.73 0.86 8.78
C THR A 105 -6.90 0.58 10.03
N CYS A 106 -7.51 0.59 11.21
CA CYS A 106 -6.82 0.30 12.47
C CYS A 106 -6.19 -1.10 12.49
N LYS A 107 -6.88 -2.11 11.94
CA LYS A 107 -6.39 -3.49 11.90
C LYS A 107 -5.18 -3.61 10.97
N VAL A 108 -5.28 -3.05 9.75
CA VAL A 108 -4.18 -3.06 8.77
C VAL A 108 -2.99 -2.25 9.30
N LEU A 109 -3.20 -1.05 9.84
CA LEU A 109 -2.13 -0.25 10.43
C LEU A 109 -1.42 -1.00 11.55
N THR A 110 -2.17 -1.61 12.48
CA THR A 110 -1.59 -2.41 13.57
C THR A 110 -0.70 -3.51 13.01
N MET A 111 -1.18 -4.29 12.04
CA MET A 111 -0.39 -5.36 11.43
C MET A 111 0.91 -4.85 10.79
N LEU A 112 0.84 -3.74 10.05
CA LEU A 112 2.00 -3.19 9.36
C LEU A 112 3.04 -2.65 10.36
N LEU A 113 2.58 -1.93 11.39
CA LEU A 113 3.44 -1.36 12.43
C LEU A 113 4.08 -2.46 13.29
N GLU A 114 3.33 -3.51 13.65
CA GLU A 114 3.86 -4.68 14.38
C GLU A 114 4.90 -5.46 13.57
N GLN A 115 4.79 -5.47 12.24
CA GLN A 115 5.80 -6.06 11.34
C GLN A 115 6.97 -5.12 11.05
N GLY A 116 7.03 -3.94 11.67
CA GLY A 116 8.18 -3.04 11.61
C GLY A 116 8.11 -1.97 10.53
N ALA A 117 6.93 -1.67 9.97
CA ALA A 117 6.78 -0.51 9.09
C ALA A 117 7.12 0.78 9.86
N SER A 118 8.00 1.61 9.28
CA SER A 118 8.42 2.88 9.90
C SER A 118 7.31 3.93 9.82
N PRO A 119 6.85 4.50 10.96
CA PRO A 119 5.82 5.55 10.98
C PRO A 119 6.35 6.94 10.59
N ASN A 120 7.66 7.05 10.33
CA ASN A 120 8.36 8.32 10.13
C ASN A 120 8.88 8.52 8.70
N GLU A 121 8.61 7.56 7.80
CA GLU A 121 8.99 7.71 6.39
C GLU A 121 8.20 8.84 5.74
N VAL A 122 8.91 9.71 5.03
CA VAL A 122 8.28 10.72 4.19
C VAL A 122 7.84 10.04 2.89
N GLU A 123 6.66 10.41 2.41
CA GLU A 123 6.11 9.91 1.14
C GLU A 123 7.16 10.01 0.02
N PHE A 124 7.29 8.96 -0.80
CA PHE A 124 8.31 8.83 -1.87
C PHE A 124 9.78 8.94 -1.39
N GLY A 125 10.05 8.69 -0.11
CA GLY A 125 11.38 8.85 0.47
C GLY A 125 11.85 10.31 0.51
N GLY A 126 10.92 11.26 0.45
CA GLY A 126 11.20 12.70 0.36
C GLY A 126 11.67 13.18 -1.01
N VAL A 127 11.84 12.28 -1.99
CA VAL A 127 12.08 12.67 -3.38
C VAL A 127 10.75 13.10 -3.97
N LEU A 128 10.69 14.31 -4.53
CA LEU A 128 9.51 14.80 -5.25
C LEU A 128 9.52 14.22 -6.67
N PRO A 129 8.73 13.16 -6.99
CA PRO A 129 8.54 12.80 -8.39
C PRO A 129 7.98 14.00 -9.16
N ILE A 130 8.27 14.07 -10.47
CA ILE A 130 7.89 15.22 -11.32
C ILE A 130 6.39 15.52 -11.23
N TRP A 131 5.56 14.50 -11.05
CA TRP A 131 4.11 14.66 -10.93
C TRP A 131 3.66 15.17 -9.55
N SER A 132 4.48 15.07 -8.49
CA SER A 132 4.14 15.52 -7.12
C SER A 132 4.65 16.93 -6.80
N VAL A 133 5.20 17.67 -7.77
CA VAL A 133 5.73 19.04 -7.57
C VAL A 133 4.68 20.04 -7.07
N LEU A 134 3.40 19.67 -7.08
CA LEU A 134 2.28 20.45 -6.56
C LEU A 134 1.72 19.92 -5.22
N GLN A 135 2.28 18.85 -4.67
CA GLN A 135 1.80 18.17 -3.46
C GLN A 135 2.86 18.28 -2.35
N VAL A 136 2.42 18.58 -1.13
CA VAL A 136 3.28 18.51 0.05
C VAL A 136 3.35 17.05 0.49
N LEU A 137 4.55 16.49 0.48
CA LEU A 137 4.80 15.10 0.87
C LEU A 137 5.16 15.06 2.34
N GLY A 138 4.45 14.25 3.12
CA GLY A 138 4.62 14.16 4.57
C GLY A 138 4.80 12.72 5.07
N THR A 139 4.85 12.59 6.39
CA THR A 139 4.79 11.28 7.05
C THR A 139 3.35 10.71 6.99
N PRO A 140 3.15 9.43 7.33
CA PRO A 140 1.81 8.88 7.55
C PRO A 140 0.97 9.71 8.54
N LEU A 141 1.63 10.32 9.52
CA LEU A 141 1.00 11.19 10.50
C LEU A 141 0.44 12.45 9.83
N HIS A 142 1.18 13.11 8.91
CA HIS A 142 0.72 14.33 8.22
C HIS A 142 -0.55 14.07 7.44
N LYS A 143 -0.60 12.88 6.83
CA LYS A 143 -1.77 12.41 6.11
C LYS A 143 -2.94 12.12 7.07
N ALA A 144 -2.70 11.49 8.21
CA ALA A 144 -3.73 11.22 9.21
C ALA A 144 -4.34 12.51 9.78
N VAL A 145 -3.54 13.55 10.02
CA VAL A 145 -3.99 14.88 10.46
C VAL A 145 -4.78 15.58 9.35
N THR A 146 -4.29 15.55 8.11
CA THR A 146 -5.01 16.14 6.96
C THR A 146 -6.38 15.52 6.74
N LEU A 147 -6.53 14.23 7.05
CA LEU A 147 -7.78 13.48 6.94
C LEU A 147 -8.64 13.49 8.23
N ASP A 148 -8.21 14.18 9.29
CA ASP A 148 -8.85 14.23 10.62
C ASP A 148 -9.17 12.84 11.22
N LYS A 149 -8.27 11.86 11.03
CA LYS A 149 -8.45 10.49 11.53
C LYS A 149 -7.85 10.32 12.92
N ARG A 150 -8.54 10.81 13.95
CA ARG A 150 -8.07 10.80 15.36
C ARG A 150 -7.55 9.45 15.85
N ASP A 151 -8.31 8.37 15.62
CA ASP A 151 -7.90 7.01 16.04
C ASP A 151 -6.57 6.59 15.39
N VAL A 152 -6.34 7.00 14.14
CA VAL A 152 -5.11 6.71 13.39
C VAL A 152 -3.95 7.56 13.91
N ILE A 153 -4.21 8.82 14.24
CA ILE A 153 -3.21 9.73 14.82
C ILE A 153 -2.70 9.16 16.15
N GLU A 154 -3.61 8.80 17.07
CA GLU A 154 -3.25 8.20 18.35
C GLU A 154 -2.46 6.90 18.18
N MET A 155 -2.87 6.06 17.22
CA MET A 155 -2.16 4.84 16.89
C MET A 155 -0.74 5.10 16.39
N LEU A 156 -0.56 5.99 15.42
CA LEU A 156 0.76 6.32 14.88
C LEU A 156 1.69 6.88 15.96
N LEU A 157 1.20 7.79 16.82
CA LEU A 157 1.96 8.30 17.96
C LEU A 157 2.36 7.18 18.93
N LYS A 158 1.43 6.27 19.26
CA LYS A 158 1.70 5.10 20.11
C LYS A 158 2.82 4.23 19.55
N TYR A 159 2.92 4.10 18.23
CA TYR A 159 3.96 3.34 17.54
C TYR A 159 5.23 4.16 17.22
N GLY A 160 5.37 5.36 17.79
CA GLY A 160 6.61 6.16 17.70
C GLY A 160 6.69 7.08 16.48
N ALA A 161 5.54 7.48 15.91
CA ALA A 161 5.52 8.58 14.96
C ALA A 161 6.00 9.87 15.64
N ASP A 162 6.92 10.58 14.99
CA ASP A 162 7.53 11.82 15.46
C ASP A 162 6.65 13.01 15.03
N PRO A 163 5.94 13.68 15.97
CA PRO A 163 5.07 14.82 15.66
C PRO A 163 5.83 16.06 15.18
N ASP A 164 7.15 16.11 15.41
CA ASP A 164 8.03 17.21 15.02
C ASP A 164 8.77 16.94 13.71
N LYS A 165 8.56 15.76 13.10
CA LYS A 165 9.09 15.46 11.77
C LYS A 165 8.49 16.44 10.78
N LYS A 166 9.35 17.00 9.90
CA LYS A 166 8.93 17.98 8.90
C LYS A 166 8.58 17.31 7.58
N ASP A 167 7.53 17.80 6.93
CA ASP A 167 7.21 17.52 5.53
C ASP A 167 8.22 18.15 4.56
N THR A 168 8.04 17.92 3.26
CA THR A 168 8.88 18.51 2.21
C THR A 168 8.78 20.03 2.08
N SER A 169 7.79 20.66 2.73
CA SER A 169 7.65 22.12 2.83
C SER A 169 8.34 22.71 4.07
N GLY A 170 8.93 21.86 4.91
CA GLY A 170 9.58 22.27 6.16
C GLY A 170 8.61 22.55 7.31
N LYS A 171 7.34 22.16 7.17
CA LYS A 171 6.31 22.31 8.19
C LYS A 171 6.19 21.03 9.01
N THR A 172 5.89 21.19 10.29
CA THR A 172 5.41 20.10 11.13
C THR A 172 3.88 20.08 11.10
N GLU A 173 3.31 19.00 11.60
CA GLU A 173 1.86 18.86 11.70
C GLU A 173 1.31 19.83 12.74
N SER A 174 0.29 20.62 12.37
CA SER A 174 -0.24 21.64 13.26
C SER A 174 -1.21 21.03 14.28
N TRP A 175 -0.68 20.44 15.36
CA TRP A 175 -1.45 19.93 16.51
C TRP A 175 -2.27 21.01 17.23
N GLN A 176 -1.91 22.29 17.05
CA GLN A 176 -2.45 23.43 17.83
C GLN A 176 -3.92 23.77 17.57
N GLN A 177 -4.61 23.13 16.61
CA GLN A 177 -6.07 23.30 16.47
C GLN A 177 -6.89 22.27 17.26
N SER A 178 -6.30 21.18 17.72
CA SER A 178 -7.02 20.10 18.43
C SER A 178 -6.79 20.07 19.95
N SER A 179 -5.92 20.96 20.48
CA SER A 179 -5.63 21.05 21.91
C SER A 179 -6.76 21.69 22.75
N ALA A 180 -7.96 21.84 22.21
CA ALA A 180 -9.16 22.24 22.96
C ALA A 180 -9.93 21.06 23.60
N VAL A 181 -9.46 19.81 23.46
CA VAL A 181 -10.20 18.61 23.93
C VAL A 181 -9.45 17.77 24.96
N ILE A 182 -8.23 18.15 25.35
CA ILE A 182 -7.53 17.50 26.47
C ILE A 182 -7.21 18.57 27.52
N THR A 183 -8.26 19.03 28.20
CA THR A 183 -8.23 19.61 29.55
C THR A 183 -9.34 18.93 30.33
#